data_AF-A0A7S0CJN2-F1
#
_entry.id   AF-A0A7S0CJN2-F1
#
_cell.length_a   1.000
_cell.length_b   1.000
_cell.length_c   1.000
_cell.angle_alpha   90.00
_cell.angle_beta   90.00
_cell.angle_gamma   90.00
#
_symmetry.space_group_name_H-M   'P 1'
#
loop_
_entity.id
_entity.type
_entity.pdbx_description
1 polymer ?
#
loop_
_entity_poly.entity_id
_entity_poly.type
_entity_poly.pdbx_seq_one_letter_code
_entity_poly.pdbx_strand_id
1 'polypeptide(L)'
;DTVYINYGVDVESIEFADVPILLLFQMLLMQTGIEGEYTDVELDQQIGIHTGGIRVSLLIESVHQESSPDGLIVAEGDYFTTRLFLRGKSFTRDVDDLTSLMHKILTKANLDSQSKALEILKKKISDMSQDITQSGHRYANSRLKARYSVWQYVNEHVGGITGYQELKKLLALVENDWGSVQQRLLDLRTKILEHRDGTILDVTGDTQVLQTVQSSINKFITTLHGDRKLEPYRRHLDGERPHLWATAARERMEQNTPILNECFVVQTQVQYVGKGGKLYDSKESYSGAVDVIAHFLQTGYYWETIRVLNNAYGAFMVYMPSDG
;
A
#
# COMPACT_ATOMS: atom_id res chain seq x y z
N ASP A 1 7.78 1.66 28.51
CA ASP A 1 6.60 0.77 28.61
C ASP A 1 5.67 0.75 27.39
N THR A 2 6.06 1.26 26.21
CA THR A 2 5.21 1.21 25.01
C THR A 2 5.74 0.16 24.05
N VAL A 3 4.85 -0.66 23.50
CA VAL A 3 5.14 -1.63 22.43
C VAL A 3 4.49 -1.18 21.13
N TYR A 4 5.18 -1.38 20.02
CA TYR A 4 4.65 -1.19 18.67
C TYR A 4 4.55 -2.54 17.99
N ILE A 5 3.40 -2.84 17.38
CA ILE A 5 3.14 -4.10 16.69
C ILE A 5 2.73 -3.79 15.25
N ASN A 6 3.40 -4.43 14.31
CA ASN A 6 3.03 -4.47 12.90
C ASN A 6 2.70 -5.91 12.52
N TYR A 7 1.43 -6.20 12.32
CA TYR A 7 0.93 -7.49 11.86
C TYR A 7 0.55 -7.39 10.39
N GLY A 8 1.33 -8.03 9.51
CA GLY A 8 1.12 -8.02 8.06
C GLY A 8 0.71 -9.39 7.54
N VAL A 9 -0.37 -9.44 6.77
CA VAL A 9 -0.78 -10.63 6.00
C VAL A 9 -0.49 -10.41 4.53
N ASP A 10 -0.09 -11.48 3.84
CA ASP A 10 0.15 -11.43 2.41
C ASP A 10 -1.18 -11.38 1.64
N VAL A 11 -1.23 -10.65 0.54
CA VAL A 11 -2.43 -10.48 -0.27
C VAL A 11 -2.21 -10.87 -1.74
N GLU A 12 -1.10 -11.55 -2.04
CA GLU A 12 -0.75 -11.98 -3.40
C GLU A 12 -1.81 -12.92 -4.01
N SER A 13 -2.56 -13.67 -3.19
CA SER A 13 -3.63 -14.58 -3.64
C SER A 13 -4.88 -13.88 -4.20
N ILE A 14 -5.00 -12.57 -3.98
CA ILE A 14 -6.09 -11.75 -4.51
C ILE A 14 -5.87 -11.55 -6.00
N GLU A 15 -6.93 -11.49 -6.81
CA GLU A 15 -6.78 -11.19 -8.22
C GLU A 15 -6.41 -9.72 -8.42
N PHE A 16 -5.52 -9.41 -9.38
CA PHE A 16 -5.16 -8.01 -9.64
C PHE A 16 -6.38 -7.14 -10.03
N ALA A 17 -7.43 -7.73 -10.62
CA ALA A 17 -8.68 -7.05 -10.93
C ALA A 17 -9.47 -6.60 -9.68
N ASP A 18 -9.21 -7.22 -8.52
CA ASP A 18 -9.86 -6.94 -7.24
C ASP A 18 -9.12 -5.89 -6.41
N VAL A 19 -8.01 -5.30 -6.89
CA VAL A 19 -7.29 -4.24 -6.15
C VAL A 19 -8.22 -3.11 -5.66
N PRO A 20 -9.17 -2.57 -6.45
CA PRO A 20 -10.12 -1.59 -5.94
C PRO A 20 -11.01 -2.12 -4.79
N ILE A 21 -11.39 -3.40 -4.84
CA ILE A 21 -12.18 -4.05 -3.78
C ILE A 21 -11.30 -4.23 -2.54
N LEU A 22 -10.02 -4.59 -2.69
CA LEU A 22 -9.06 -4.68 -1.59
C LEU A 22 -8.87 -3.33 -0.89
N LEU A 23 -8.88 -2.21 -1.62
CA LEU A 23 -8.83 -0.87 -1.02
C LEU A 23 -10.11 -0.56 -0.23
N LEU A 24 -11.28 -0.91 -0.78
CA LEU A 24 -12.54 -0.77 -0.05
C LEU A 24 -12.54 -1.64 1.22
N PHE A 25 -12.10 -2.90 1.11
CA PHE A 25 -11.93 -3.80 2.25
C PHE A 25 -11.05 -3.16 3.32
N GLN A 26 -9.85 -2.71 2.96
CA GLN A 26 -8.90 -2.04 3.87
C GLN A 26 -9.52 -0.84 4.60
N MET A 27 -10.34 -0.04 3.92
CA MET A 27 -11.02 1.12 4.54
C MET A 27 -12.19 0.71 5.45
N LEU A 28 -12.97 -0.31 5.07
CA LEU A 28 -14.10 -0.80 5.85
C LEU A 28 -13.65 -1.44 7.18
N LEU A 29 -12.50 -2.13 7.20
CA LEU A 29 -11.97 -2.80 8.40
C LEU A 29 -11.96 -1.92 9.66
N MET A 30 -11.78 -0.61 9.50
CA MET A 30 -11.70 0.34 10.61
C MET A 30 -12.97 1.16 10.85
N GLN A 31 -14.02 1.00 10.03
CA GLN A 31 -15.14 1.95 9.98
C GLN A 31 -16.53 1.30 10.09
N THR A 32 -16.60 -0.01 10.32
CA THR A 32 -17.88 -0.75 10.34
C THR A 32 -18.12 -1.52 11.63
N GLY A 33 -17.22 -1.42 12.62
CA GLY A 33 -17.33 -2.18 13.87
C GLY A 33 -17.00 -3.67 13.70
N ILE A 34 -17.27 -4.46 14.74
CA ILE A 34 -17.04 -5.91 14.81
C ILE A 34 -18.37 -6.64 14.89
N GLU A 35 -18.62 -7.55 13.95
CA GLU A 35 -19.88 -8.29 13.85
C GLU A 35 -20.24 -9.01 15.16
N GLY A 36 -21.43 -8.71 15.68
CA GLY A 36 -21.96 -9.30 16.91
C GLY A 36 -21.29 -8.82 18.21
N GLU A 37 -20.39 -7.84 18.16
CA GLU A 37 -19.62 -7.40 19.33
C GLU A 37 -19.56 -5.89 19.51
N TYR A 38 -19.16 -5.13 18.48
CA TYR A 38 -19.00 -3.67 18.57
C TYR A 38 -19.63 -2.97 17.36
N THR A 39 -20.36 -1.88 17.63
CA THR A 39 -20.65 -0.86 16.61
C THR A 39 -19.36 -0.16 16.15
N ASP A 40 -19.42 0.66 15.10
CA ASP A 40 -18.30 1.48 14.65
C ASP A 40 -17.80 2.42 15.76
N VAL A 41 -18.73 3.09 16.46
CA VAL A 41 -18.42 3.97 17.60
C VAL A 41 -17.80 3.21 18.77
N GLU A 42 -18.30 2.02 19.11
CA GLU A 42 -17.74 1.22 20.20
C GLU A 42 -16.36 0.68 19.85
N LEU A 43 -16.11 0.27 18.59
CA LEU A 43 -14.78 -0.14 18.15
C LEU A 43 -13.77 1.00 18.30
N ASP A 44 -14.14 2.22 17.88
CA ASP A 44 -13.30 3.41 18.05
C ASP A 44 -13.00 3.69 19.54
N GLN A 45 -14.00 3.54 20.41
CA GLN A 45 -13.81 3.67 21.86
C GLN A 45 -12.86 2.61 22.42
N GLN A 46 -13.01 1.34 22.02
CA GLN A 46 -12.11 0.26 22.47
C GLN A 46 -10.67 0.53 22.03
N ILE A 47 -10.47 0.98 20.79
CA ILE A 47 -9.15 1.39 20.29
C ILE A 47 -8.61 2.55 21.14
N GLY A 48 -9.42 3.56 21.46
CA GLY A 48 -9.01 4.72 22.24
C GLY A 48 -8.70 4.42 23.72
N ILE A 49 -9.39 3.46 24.33
CA ILE A 49 -9.19 3.06 25.73
C ILE A 49 -7.94 2.20 25.87
N HIS A 50 -7.77 1.20 25.00
CA HIS A 50 -6.79 0.14 25.18
C HIS A 50 -5.51 0.34 24.34
N THR A 51 -5.49 1.30 23.42
CA THR A 51 -4.38 1.45 22.48
C THR A 51 -4.01 2.92 22.26
N GLY A 52 -2.85 3.16 21.66
CA GLY A 52 -2.46 4.45 21.11
C GLY A 52 -2.86 4.64 19.65
N GLY A 53 -3.80 3.83 19.14
CA GLY A 53 -4.28 3.80 17.78
C GLY A 53 -3.90 2.53 17.02
N ILE A 54 -4.80 2.10 16.13
CA ILE A 54 -4.60 1.03 15.14
C ILE A 54 -4.86 1.62 13.75
N ARG A 55 -4.03 1.28 12.77
CA ARG A 55 -4.24 1.62 11.35
C ARG A 55 -4.11 0.38 10.48
N VAL A 56 -4.87 0.33 9.40
CA VAL A 56 -4.74 -0.69 8.37
C VAL A 56 -4.21 -0.05 7.09
N SER A 57 -3.17 -0.62 6.48
CA SER A 57 -2.53 -0.08 5.28
C SER A 57 -2.09 -1.19 4.35
N LEU A 58 -2.32 -1.02 3.04
CA LEU A 58 -1.74 -1.87 2.01
C LEU A 58 -0.29 -1.41 1.72
N LEU A 59 0.64 -2.34 1.69
CA LEU A 59 2.03 -2.16 1.29
C LEU A 59 2.25 -2.87 -0.04
N ILE A 60 2.88 -2.18 -1.01
CA ILE A 60 3.36 -2.74 -2.27
C ILE A 60 4.79 -2.24 -2.46
N GLU A 61 5.76 -3.13 -2.38
CA GLU A 61 7.19 -2.76 -2.43
C GLU A 61 7.98 -3.71 -3.32
N SER A 62 8.94 -3.17 -4.06
CA SER A 62 9.87 -3.97 -4.85
C SER A 62 10.72 -4.90 -3.96
N VAL A 63 11.01 -6.10 -4.46
CA VAL A 63 11.95 -7.03 -3.85
C VAL A 63 13.26 -6.97 -4.64
N HIS A 64 14.32 -6.49 -3.99
CA HIS A 64 15.66 -6.55 -4.56
C HIS A 64 16.22 -7.96 -4.39
N GLN A 65 16.54 -8.61 -5.52
CA GLN A 65 17.00 -10.01 -5.52
C GLN A 65 18.49 -10.14 -5.27
N GLU A 66 19.30 -9.14 -5.62
CA GLU A 66 20.76 -9.24 -5.57
C GLU A 66 21.43 -7.91 -5.19
N SER A 67 22.59 -8.04 -4.54
CA SER A 67 23.55 -6.95 -4.36
C SER A 67 24.85 -7.35 -5.04
N SER A 68 25.50 -6.41 -5.74
CA SER A 68 26.80 -6.62 -6.38
C SER A 68 27.89 -5.88 -5.59
N PRO A 69 29.17 -6.25 -5.75
CA PRO A 69 30.28 -5.49 -5.16
C PRO A 69 30.32 -4.01 -5.60
N ASP A 70 29.79 -3.72 -6.80
CA ASP A 70 29.83 -2.39 -7.44
C ASP A 70 28.56 -1.55 -7.21
N GLY A 71 27.58 -2.08 -6.46
CA GLY A 71 26.32 -1.41 -6.17
C GLY A 71 25.12 -2.35 -6.11
N LEU A 72 23.93 -1.78 -6.06
CA LEU A 72 22.69 -2.56 -6.09
C LEU A 72 22.30 -2.84 -7.54
N ILE A 73 21.67 -3.99 -7.76
CA ILE A 73 21.17 -4.39 -9.09
C ILE A 73 19.72 -3.90 -9.19
N VAL A 74 19.40 -3.25 -10.31
CA VAL A 74 18.03 -2.82 -10.62
C VAL A 74 17.14 -4.05 -10.72
N ALA A 75 16.11 -4.10 -9.88
CA ALA A 75 15.21 -5.23 -9.78
C ALA A 75 14.39 -5.39 -11.07
N GLU A 76 14.07 -6.63 -11.43
CA GLU A 76 12.97 -6.86 -12.35
C GLU A 76 11.67 -6.44 -11.65
N GLY A 77 10.97 -5.45 -12.20
CA GLY A 77 9.77 -4.84 -11.58
C GLY A 77 8.59 -5.79 -11.36
N ASP A 78 8.73 -7.07 -11.71
CA ASP A 78 7.80 -8.17 -11.51
C ASP A 78 7.94 -8.86 -10.15
N TYR A 79 9.06 -8.62 -9.46
CA TYR A 79 9.31 -9.12 -8.12
C TYR A 79 9.05 -8.01 -7.12
N PHE A 80 7.89 -8.09 -6.49
CA PHE A 80 7.42 -7.18 -5.48
C PHE A 80 6.57 -7.96 -4.50
N THR A 81 6.32 -7.34 -3.34
CA THR A 81 5.55 -7.95 -2.27
C THR A 81 4.33 -7.12 -1.94
N THR A 82 3.22 -7.79 -1.62
CA THR A 82 1.95 -7.13 -1.30
C THR A 82 1.49 -7.58 0.07
N ARG A 83 1.24 -6.61 0.98
CA ARG A 83 0.84 -6.92 2.36
C ARG A 83 -0.20 -5.97 2.90
N LEU A 84 -1.23 -6.51 3.52
CA LEU A 84 -2.15 -5.74 4.35
C LEU A 84 -1.63 -5.71 5.78
N PHE A 85 -1.19 -4.54 6.24
CA PHE A 85 -0.65 -4.36 7.59
C PHE A 85 -1.69 -3.74 8.53
N LEU A 86 -1.91 -4.39 9.66
CA LEU A 86 -2.49 -3.82 10.86
C LEU A 86 -1.36 -3.34 11.76
N ARG A 87 -1.27 -2.04 11.98
CA ARG A 87 -0.18 -1.41 12.75
C ARG A 87 -0.76 -0.67 13.92
N GLY A 88 -0.23 -0.92 15.11
CA GLY A 88 -0.72 -0.30 16.31
C GLY A 88 0.33 -0.24 17.40
N LYS A 89 -0.04 0.41 18.50
CA LYS A 89 0.82 0.59 19.67
C LYS A 89 -0.03 0.60 20.93
N SER A 90 0.54 0.15 22.04
CA SER A 90 -0.12 0.19 23.34
C SER A 90 0.91 0.20 24.47
N PHE A 91 0.46 0.41 25.71
CA PHE A 91 1.29 0.07 26.86
C PHE A 91 1.42 -1.45 26.98
N THR A 92 2.52 -1.92 27.59
CA THR A 92 2.77 -3.37 27.78
C THR A 92 1.62 -4.10 28.48
N ARG A 93 0.94 -3.45 29.43
CA ARG A 93 -0.24 -4.00 30.12
C ARG A 93 -1.47 -4.21 29.23
N ASP A 94 -1.56 -3.49 28.10
CA ASP A 94 -2.72 -3.48 27.20
C ASP A 94 -2.41 -4.22 25.88
N VAL A 95 -1.33 -5.03 25.83
CA VAL A 95 -0.90 -5.73 24.60
C VAL A 95 -1.87 -6.85 24.19
N ASP A 96 -2.52 -7.51 25.15
CA ASP A 96 -3.55 -8.52 24.88
C ASP A 96 -4.76 -7.87 24.20
N ASP A 97 -5.17 -6.68 24.63
CA ASP A 97 -6.26 -5.93 24.02
C ASP A 97 -5.89 -5.45 22.60
N LEU A 98 -4.68 -4.92 22.42
CA LEU A 98 -4.19 -4.51 21.10
C LEU A 98 -4.22 -5.67 20.10
N THR A 99 -3.65 -6.80 20.47
CA THR A 99 -3.56 -7.98 19.57
C THR A 99 -4.94 -8.61 19.34
N SER A 100 -5.82 -8.62 20.35
CA SER A 100 -7.22 -9.02 20.22
C SER A 100 -8.00 -8.14 19.25
N LEU A 101 -7.86 -6.81 19.36
CA LEU A 101 -8.51 -5.86 18.44
C LEU A 101 -7.98 -6.03 17.01
N MET A 102 -6.67 -6.16 16.81
CA MET A 102 -6.10 -6.43 15.48
C MET A 102 -6.68 -7.72 14.87
N HIS A 103 -6.78 -8.80 15.66
CA HIS A 103 -7.35 -10.05 15.20
C HIS A 103 -8.82 -9.88 14.79
N LYS A 104 -9.64 -9.25 15.65
CA LYS A 104 -11.07 -9.01 15.39
C LYS A 104 -11.29 -8.12 14.17
N ILE A 105 -10.52 -7.05 14.03
CA ILE A 105 -10.58 -6.15 12.86
C ILE A 105 -10.40 -6.97 11.59
N LEU A 106 -9.35 -7.78 11.47
CA LEU A 106 -9.11 -8.56 10.25
C LEU A 106 -10.17 -9.65 10.00
N THR A 107 -10.65 -10.31 11.07
CA THR A 107 -11.49 -11.53 10.94
C THR A 107 -12.98 -11.28 10.99
N LYS A 108 -13.42 -10.22 11.66
CA LYS A 108 -14.82 -9.99 12.05
C LYS A 108 -15.31 -8.57 11.80
N ALA A 109 -14.52 -7.69 11.18
CA ALA A 109 -15.07 -6.41 10.74
C ALA A 109 -16.34 -6.62 9.91
N ASN A 110 -17.36 -5.81 10.15
CA ASN A 110 -18.62 -5.93 9.43
C ASN A 110 -18.42 -5.46 7.97
N LEU A 111 -18.52 -6.37 7.01
CA LEU A 111 -18.37 -6.04 5.58
C LEU A 111 -19.72 -5.83 4.90
N ASP A 112 -20.83 -5.98 5.62
CA ASP A 112 -22.19 -5.76 5.13
C ASP A 112 -22.71 -4.37 5.52
N SER A 113 -22.13 -3.34 4.92
CA SER A 113 -22.62 -1.97 5.09
C SER A 113 -22.46 -1.16 3.81
N GLN A 114 -23.46 -1.26 2.92
CA GLN A 114 -23.49 -0.48 1.68
C GLN A 114 -23.42 1.03 1.96
N SER A 115 -24.14 1.51 2.98
CA SER A 115 -24.15 2.93 3.35
C SER A 115 -22.76 3.43 3.73
N LYS A 116 -22.03 2.65 4.54
CA LYS A 116 -20.66 2.99 4.93
C LYS A 116 -19.69 2.89 3.75
N ALA A 117 -19.83 1.89 2.88
CA ALA A 117 -19.03 1.78 1.67
C ALA A 117 -19.22 3.01 0.75
N LEU A 118 -20.45 3.47 0.55
CA LEU A 118 -20.76 4.68 -0.22
C LEU A 118 -20.15 5.93 0.42
N GLU A 119 -20.29 6.09 1.74
CA GLU A 119 -19.72 7.21 2.51
C GLU A 119 -18.20 7.29 2.31
N ILE A 120 -17.52 6.18 2.56
CA ILE A 120 -16.06 6.05 2.48
C ILE A 120 -15.56 6.32 1.06
N LEU A 121 -16.18 5.71 0.05
CA LEU A 121 -15.76 5.90 -1.34
C LEU A 121 -15.96 7.35 -1.79
N LYS A 122 -17.11 7.96 -1.48
CA LYS A 122 -17.37 9.38 -1.79
C LYS A 122 -16.33 10.28 -1.13
N LYS A 123 -16.02 10.04 0.15
CA LYS A 123 -14.97 10.78 0.86
C LYS A 123 -13.61 10.59 0.20
N LYS A 124 -13.18 9.34 -0.05
CA LYS A 124 -11.88 9.03 -0.65
C LYS A 124 -11.71 9.65 -2.04
N ILE A 125 -12.74 9.59 -2.88
CA ILE A 125 -12.75 10.20 -4.22
C ILE A 125 -12.64 11.73 -4.10
N SER A 126 -13.38 12.36 -3.18
CA SER A 126 -13.29 13.81 -2.94
C SER A 126 -11.89 14.21 -2.46
N ASP A 127 -11.35 13.48 -1.49
CA ASP A 127 -10.02 13.73 -0.92
C ASP A 127 -8.94 13.59 -2.03
N MET A 128 -9.03 12.56 -2.87
CA MET A 128 -8.12 12.40 -4.03
C MET A 128 -8.29 13.51 -5.06
N SER A 129 -9.51 13.94 -5.38
CA SER A 129 -9.77 15.03 -6.33
C SER A 129 -9.13 16.35 -5.85
N GLN A 130 -9.26 16.65 -4.56
CA GLN A 130 -8.59 17.78 -3.94
C GLN A 130 -7.07 17.63 -3.99
N ASP A 131 -6.55 16.44 -3.68
CA ASP A 131 -5.11 16.18 -3.67
C ASP A 131 -4.47 16.22 -5.06
N ILE A 132 -5.18 15.80 -6.12
CA ILE A 132 -4.74 15.98 -7.51
C ILE A 132 -4.51 17.47 -7.81
N THR A 133 -5.38 18.34 -7.29
CA THR A 133 -5.30 19.79 -7.51
C THR A 133 -4.19 20.43 -6.67
N GLN A 134 -4.02 20.00 -5.42
CA GLN A 134 -3.07 20.59 -4.47
C GLN A 134 -1.66 20.00 -4.54
N SER A 135 -1.54 18.76 -5.02
CA SER A 135 -0.30 17.98 -5.02
C SER A 135 -0.11 17.21 -6.33
N GLY A 136 -0.51 17.78 -7.48
CA GLY A 136 -0.51 17.10 -8.77
C GLY A 136 0.85 16.53 -9.21
N HIS A 137 1.95 17.07 -8.70
CA HIS A 137 3.29 16.52 -8.92
C HIS A 137 3.44 15.07 -8.43
N ARG A 138 2.76 14.67 -7.34
CA ARG A 138 2.76 13.28 -6.85
C ARG A 138 2.08 12.34 -7.83
N TYR A 139 0.95 12.76 -8.40
CA TYR A 139 0.21 12.02 -9.41
C TYR A 139 0.95 11.94 -10.74
N ALA A 140 1.61 13.03 -11.16
CA ALA A 140 2.49 13.01 -12.33
C ALA A 140 3.66 12.03 -12.13
N ASN A 141 4.27 12.01 -10.94
CA ASN A 141 5.35 11.08 -10.62
C ASN A 141 4.87 9.62 -10.61
N SER A 142 3.72 9.33 -9.99
CA SER A 142 3.09 8.00 -9.99
C SER A 142 2.81 7.53 -11.41
N ARG A 143 2.17 8.37 -12.23
CA ARG A 143 1.87 8.08 -13.64
C ARG A 143 3.11 7.84 -14.48
N LEU A 144 4.19 8.59 -14.24
CA LEU A 144 5.47 8.39 -14.93
C LEU A 144 6.06 7.02 -14.59
N LYS A 145 6.17 6.69 -13.30
CA LYS A 145 6.72 5.41 -12.84
C LYS A 145 5.93 4.20 -13.32
N ALA A 146 4.60 4.34 -13.36
CA ALA A 146 3.69 3.31 -13.84
C ALA A 146 3.92 2.88 -15.30
N ARG A 147 4.67 3.65 -16.10
CA ARG A 147 5.00 3.31 -17.50
C ARG A 147 6.23 2.44 -17.64
N TYR A 148 7.05 2.35 -16.60
CA TYR A 148 8.38 1.75 -16.67
C TYR A 148 8.52 0.54 -15.75
N SER A 149 7.62 0.35 -14.78
CA SER A 149 7.73 -0.68 -13.76
C SER A 149 6.37 -1.24 -13.37
N VAL A 150 6.28 -2.58 -13.30
CA VAL A 150 5.03 -3.29 -13.05
C VAL A 150 4.54 -3.07 -11.62
N TRP A 151 5.40 -3.15 -10.61
CA TRP A 151 4.96 -2.85 -9.23
C TRP A 151 4.58 -1.36 -9.04
N GLN A 152 5.18 -0.45 -9.80
CA GLN A 152 4.76 0.95 -9.83
C GLN A 152 3.40 1.12 -10.51
N TYR A 153 3.13 0.35 -11.56
CA TYR A 153 1.81 0.30 -12.17
C TYR A 153 0.76 -0.19 -11.15
N VAL A 154 1.06 -1.21 -10.35
CA VAL A 154 0.18 -1.63 -9.24
C VAL A 154 -0.01 -0.48 -8.23
N ASN A 155 1.02 0.27 -7.87
CA ASN A 155 0.88 1.44 -6.98
C ASN A 155 0.01 2.56 -7.59
N GLU A 156 0.05 2.76 -8.91
CA GLU A 156 -0.80 3.71 -9.63
C GLU A 156 -2.30 3.32 -9.55
N HIS A 157 -2.62 2.04 -9.41
CA HIS A 157 -3.97 1.55 -9.10
C HIS A 157 -4.41 1.83 -7.66
N VAL A 158 -3.46 2.04 -6.73
CA VAL A 158 -3.76 2.29 -5.31
C VAL A 158 -3.87 3.78 -4.99
N GLY A 159 -2.91 4.58 -5.45
CA GLY A 159 -2.79 5.99 -5.09
C GLY A 159 -2.78 6.96 -6.27
N GLY A 160 -2.76 6.45 -7.50
CA GLY A 160 -2.58 7.24 -8.71
C GLY A 160 -3.86 7.74 -9.37
N ILE A 161 -3.73 8.27 -10.58
CA ILE A 161 -4.86 8.71 -11.41
C ILE A 161 -5.67 7.50 -11.88
N THR A 162 -5.02 6.38 -12.21
CA THR A 162 -5.73 5.13 -12.55
C THR A 162 -6.60 4.69 -11.37
N GLY A 163 -6.03 4.60 -10.16
CA GLY A 163 -6.77 4.26 -8.94
C GLY A 163 -7.95 5.20 -8.66
N TYR A 164 -7.77 6.51 -8.85
CA TYR A 164 -8.85 7.49 -8.72
C TYR A 164 -10.03 7.18 -9.66
N GLN A 165 -9.76 6.85 -10.93
CA GLN A 165 -10.82 6.50 -11.88
C GLN A 165 -11.47 5.15 -11.55
N GLU A 166 -10.71 4.18 -11.07
CA GLU A 166 -11.25 2.88 -10.65
C GLU A 166 -12.13 3.00 -9.41
N LEU A 167 -11.79 3.85 -8.44
CA LEU A 167 -12.65 4.10 -7.29
C LEU A 167 -13.99 4.73 -7.71
N LYS A 168 -14.01 5.59 -8.74
CA LYS A 168 -15.27 6.11 -9.30
C LYS A 168 -16.12 5.01 -9.95
N LYS A 169 -15.49 4.07 -10.66
CA LYS A 169 -16.19 2.90 -11.22
C LYS A 169 -16.71 1.98 -10.11
N LEU A 170 -15.92 1.78 -9.06
CA LEU A 170 -16.32 1.01 -7.90
C LEU A 170 -17.48 1.66 -7.15
N LEU A 171 -17.47 2.99 -6.99
CA LEU A 171 -18.59 3.72 -6.40
C LEU A 171 -19.89 3.45 -7.17
N ALA A 172 -19.85 3.55 -8.51
CA ALA A 172 -21.01 3.23 -9.33
C ALA A 172 -21.43 1.75 -9.18
N LEU A 173 -20.50 0.82 -9.06
CA LEU A 173 -20.82 -0.59 -8.80
C LEU A 173 -21.49 -0.78 -7.44
N VAL A 174 -21.00 -0.13 -6.38
CA VAL A 174 -21.61 -0.19 -5.04
C VAL A 174 -23.03 0.40 -5.05
N GLU A 175 -23.29 1.45 -5.84
CA GLU A 175 -24.62 2.05 -5.97
C GLU A 175 -25.62 1.12 -6.69
N ASN A 176 -25.15 0.31 -7.65
CA ASN A 176 -26.02 -0.49 -8.52
C ASN A 176 -26.10 -1.98 -8.16
N ASP A 177 -25.04 -2.56 -7.59
CA ASP A 177 -24.91 -3.98 -7.29
C ASP A 177 -24.04 -4.22 -6.05
N TRP A 178 -24.59 -3.87 -4.88
CA TRP A 178 -23.92 -4.12 -3.60
C TRP A 178 -23.67 -5.60 -3.35
N GLY A 179 -24.60 -6.49 -3.73
CA GLY A 179 -24.48 -7.93 -3.46
C GLY A 179 -23.22 -8.52 -4.09
N SER A 180 -22.89 -8.15 -5.34
CA SER A 180 -21.65 -8.56 -5.98
C SER A 180 -20.40 -8.04 -5.24
N VAL A 181 -20.41 -6.76 -4.83
CA VAL A 181 -19.28 -6.16 -4.09
C VAL A 181 -19.10 -6.82 -2.73
N GLN A 182 -20.18 -7.01 -1.99
CA GLN A 182 -20.17 -7.66 -0.68
C GLN A 182 -19.61 -9.08 -0.79
N GLN A 183 -20.05 -9.88 -1.77
CA GLN A 183 -19.53 -11.21 -1.97
C GLN A 183 -18.02 -11.19 -2.22
N ARG A 184 -17.53 -10.28 -3.09
CA ARG A 184 -16.09 -10.13 -3.33
C ARG A 184 -15.34 -9.73 -2.06
N LEU A 185 -15.88 -8.83 -1.23
CA LEU A 185 -15.27 -8.47 0.07
C LEU A 185 -15.15 -9.67 1.01
N LEU A 186 -16.18 -10.53 1.07
CA LEU A 186 -16.18 -11.75 1.87
C LEU A 186 -15.18 -12.77 1.33
N ASP A 187 -15.12 -12.96 0.01
CA ASP A 187 -14.17 -13.86 -0.65
C ASP A 187 -12.72 -13.39 -0.42
N LEU A 188 -12.46 -12.08 -0.48
CA LEU A 188 -11.17 -11.50 -0.12
C LEU A 188 -10.76 -11.85 1.31
N ARG A 189 -11.66 -11.66 2.28
CA ARG A 189 -11.39 -12.00 3.67
C ARG A 189 -11.06 -13.48 3.82
N THR A 190 -11.82 -14.36 3.17
CA THR A 190 -11.58 -15.80 3.18
C THR A 190 -10.19 -16.13 2.62
N LYS A 191 -9.84 -15.63 1.43
CA LYS A 191 -8.52 -15.84 0.82
C LYS A 191 -7.38 -15.35 1.70
N ILE A 192 -7.53 -14.20 2.36
CA ILE A 192 -6.53 -13.65 3.27
C ILE A 192 -6.34 -14.55 4.51
N LEU A 193 -7.42 -15.14 5.03
CA LEU A 193 -7.39 -15.94 6.27
C LEU A 193 -7.04 -17.42 6.04
N GLU A 194 -7.15 -17.93 4.82
CA GLU A 194 -6.77 -19.30 4.46
C GLU A 194 -5.26 -19.54 4.51
N HIS A 195 -4.46 -18.49 4.35
CA HIS A 195 -3.00 -18.59 4.23
C HIS A 195 -2.30 -17.95 5.43
N ARG A 196 -1.50 -18.75 6.14
CA ARG A 196 -0.63 -18.24 7.21
C ARG A 196 0.77 -17.90 6.71
N ASP A 197 1.22 -18.60 5.67
CA ASP A 197 2.49 -18.31 5.03
C ASP A 197 2.49 -16.91 4.43
N GLY A 198 3.63 -16.22 4.50
CA GLY A 198 3.70 -14.81 4.13
C GLY A 198 3.49 -13.84 5.32
N THR A 199 2.82 -14.27 6.39
CA THR A 199 2.55 -13.44 7.58
C THR A 199 3.82 -12.91 8.25
N ILE A 200 3.85 -11.61 8.52
CA ILE A 200 4.92 -10.92 9.24
C ILE A 200 4.36 -10.36 10.54
N LEU A 201 5.07 -10.62 11.64
CA LEU A 201 4.83 -9.95 12.91
C LEU A 201 6.12 -9.25 13.34
N ASP A 202 6.10 -7.93 13.32
CA ASP A 202 7.18 -7.09 13.81
C ASP A 202 6.75 -6.45 15.14
N VAL A 203 7.60 -6.60 16.15
CA VAL A 203 7.36 -6.13 17.52
C VAL A 203 8.55 -5.28 17.94
N THR A 204 8.30 -4.00 18.16
CA THR A 204 9.34 -3.03 18.51
C THR A 204 9.12 -2.50 19.93
N GLY A 205 10.18 -2.53 20.73
CA GLY A 205 10.23 -2.02 22.11
C GLY A 205 11.65 -2.13 22.66
N ASP A 206 11.92 -1.51 23.80
CA ASP A 206 13.16 -1.76 24.53
C ASP A 206 13.21 -3.21 25.07
N THR A 207 14.38 -3.64 25.53
CA THR A 207 14.60 -5.02 26.00
C THR A 207 13.59 -5.45 27.08
N GLN A 208 13.25 -4.56 28.02
CA GLN A 208 12.33 -4.88 29.12
C GLN A 208 10.88 -4.99 28.62
N VAL A 209 10.47 -4.10 27.72
CA VAL A 209 9.17 -4.16 27.02
C VAL A 209 9.03 -5.48 26.28
N LEU A 210 10.02 -5.87 25.46
CA LEU A 210 9.98 -7.10 24.68
C LEU A 210 9.88 -8.35 25.57
N GLN A 211 10.64 -8.39 26.67
CA GLN A 211 10.55 -9.47 27.65
C GLN A 211 9.15 -9.54 28.30
N THR A 212 8.56 -8.38 28.61
CA THR A 212 7.25 -8.29 29.27
C THR A 212 6.12 -8.80 28.38
N VAL A 213 6.14 -8.47 27.09
CA VAL A 213 5.05 -8.80 26.15
C VAL A 213 5.20 -10.17 25.48
N GLN A 214 6.33 -10.86 25.65
CA GLN A 214 6.64 -12.11 24.93
C GLN A 214 5.54 -13.16 25.05
N SER A 215 4.98 -13.36 26.25
CA SER A 215 3.92 -14.35 26.49
C SER A 215 2.63 -13.99 25.74
N SER A 216 2.25 -12.72 25.73
CA SER A 216 1.09 -12.19 25.01
C SER A 216 1.26 -12.32 23.49
N ILE A 217 2.45 -12.02 22.98
CA ILE A 217 2.78 -12.21 21.56
C ILE A 217 2.71 -13.69 21.17
N ASN A 218 3.28 -14.59 21.99
CA ASN A 218 3.20 -16.02 21.73
C ASN A 218 1.75 -16.51 21.71
N LYS A 219 0.91 -16.04 22.65
CA LYS A 219 -0.53 -16.33 22.67
C LYS A 219 -1.21 -15.84 21.39
N PHE A 220 -0.97 -14.60 20.97
CA PHE A 220 -1.51 -14.06 19.72
C PHE A 220 -1.09 -14.88 18.49
N ILE A 221 0.17 -15.31 18.42
CA ILE A 221 0.66 -16.16 17.32
C ILE A 221 -0.18 -17.45 17.22
N THR A 222 -0.65 -18.02 18.33
CA THR A 222 -1.50 -19.23 18.31
C THR A 222 -2.91 -18.98 17.78
N THR A 223 -3.39 -17.74 17.74
CA THR A 223 -4.73 -17.39 17.24
C THR A 223 -4.75 -17.04 15.75
N LEU A 224 -3.58 -16.95 15.09
CA LEU A 224 -3.49 -16.62 13.67
C LEU A 224 -4.05 -17.75 12.80
N HIS A 225 -4.95 -17.40 11.88
CA HIS A 225 -5.57 -18.33 10.92
C HIS A 225 -4.61 -18.77 9.82
N GLY A 226 -5.03 -19.82 9.09
CA GLY A 226 -4.38 -20.32 7.89
C GLY A 226 -3.46 -21.53 8.10
N ASP A 227 -3.30 -22.32 7.05
CA ASP A 227 -2.38 -23.46 7.03
C ASP A 227 -0.95 -22.98 6.68
N ARG A 228 0.06 -23.64 7.28
CA ARG A 228 1.50 -23.49 6.97
C ARG A 228 1.98 -24.48 5.90
N LYS A 229 1.10 -25.36 5.41
CA LYS A 229 1.42 -26.44 4.47
C LYS A 229 1.07 -26.13 3.02
N LEU A 230 0.44 -24.99 2.74
CA LEU A 230 0.17 -24.57 1.37
C LEU A 230 1.48 -24.12 0.71
N GLU A 231 1.53 -24.15 -0.62
CA GLU A 231 2.72 -23.69 -1.36
C GLU A 231 3.13 -22.28 -0.89
N PRO A 232 4.42 -22.03 -0.59
CA PRO A 232 4.83 -20.77 0.03
C PRO A 232 4.53 -19.56 -0.88
N TYR A 233 3.70 -18.62 -0.41
CA TYR A 233 3.51 -17.33 -1.09
C TYR A 233 4.80 -16.50 -1.16
N ARG A 234 5.82 -16.83 -0.36
CA ARG A 234 7.08 -16.09 -0.29
C ARG A 234 8.05 -16.35 -1.44
N ARG A 235 7.73 -17.21 -2.40
CA ARG A 235 8.64 -17.53 -3.52
C ARG A 235 9.06 -16.31 -4.35
N HIS A 236 8.25 -15.25 -4.39
CA HIS A 236 8.63 -13.98 -5.01
C HIS A 236 9.68 -13.19 -4.22
N LEU A 237 9.74 -13.37 -2.90
CA LEU A 237 10.77 -12.80 -2.04
C LEU A 237 12.13 -13.48 -2.26
N ASP A 238 12.10 -14.78 -2.50
CA ASP A 238 13.29 -15.63 -2.72
C ASP A 238 13.75 -15.62 -4.20
N GLY A 239 13.07 -14.86 -5.06
CA GLY A 239 13.38 -14.72 -6.49
C GLY A 239 13.04 -15.94 -7.34
N GLU A 240 12.30 -16.91 -6.81
CA GLU A 240 11.98 -18.15 -7.52
C GLU A 240 10.85 -18.02 -8.55
N ARG A 241 9.94 -17.05 -8.38
CA ARG A 241 8.89 -16.70 -9.35
C ARG A 241 8.45 -15.25 -9.21
N PRO A 242 7.97 -14.59 -10.29
CA PRO A 242 7.29 -13.30 -10.20
C PRO A 242 6.11 -13.28 -9.24
N HIS A 243 5.70 -12.08 -8.82
CA HIS A 243 4.46 -11.87 -8.08
C HIS A 243 3.25 -12.31 -8.92
N LEU A 244 2.20 -12.90 -8.31
CA LEU A 244 1.02 -13.42 -9.04
C LEU A 244 0.28 -12.33 -9.84
N TRP A 245 0.39 -11.07 -9.41
CA TRP A 245 -0.20 -9.94 -10.16
C TRP A 245 0.64 -9.50 -11.36
N ALA A 246 1.91 -9.90 -11.46
CA ALA A 246 2.86 -9.31 -12.40
C ALA A 246 2.43 -9.45 -13.86
N THR A 247 1.99 -10.64 -14.31
CA THR A 247 1.56 -10.86 -15.69
C THR A 247 0.36 -9.99 -16.06
N ALA A 248 -0.72 -10.06 -15.26
CA ALA A 248 -1.93 -9.28 -15.52
C ALA A 248 -1.68 -7.76 -15.41
N ALA A 249 -0.82 -7.34 -14.48
CA ALA A 249 -0.42 -5.95 -14.33
C ALA A 249 0.39 -5.47 -15.52
N ARG A 250 1.35 -6.26 -16.02
CA ARG A 250 2.16 -5.95 -17.20
C ARG A 250 1.30 -5.78 -18.46
N GLU A 251 0.40 -6.73 -18.72
CA GLU A 251 -0.51 -6.65 -19.88
C GLU A 251 -1.35 -5.36 -19.84
N ARG A 252 -1.91 -5.02 -18.67
CA ARG A 252 -2.68 -3.79 -18.50
C ARG A 252 -1.81 -2.53 -18.55
N MET A 253 -0.58 -2.59 -18.05
CA MET A 253 0.39 -1.50 -18.09
C MET A 253 0.73 -1.11 -19.53
N GLU A 254 1.02 -2.09 -20.38
CA GLU A 254 1.34 -1.87 -21.79
C GLU A 254 0.17 -1.23 -22.55
N GLN A 255 -1.07 -1.57 -22.18
CA GLN A 255 -2.29 -1.04 -22.78
C GLN A 255 -2.68 0.35 -22.25
N ASN A 256 -2.59 0.56 -20.93
CA ASN A 256 -3.19 1.72 -20.27
C ASN A 256 -2.19 2.83 -19.90
N THR A 257 -0.90 2.50 -19.87
CA THR A 257 0.20 3.43 -19.58
C THR A 257 1.32 3.32 -20.62
N PRO A 258 1.02 3.49 -21.92
CA PRO A 258 2.06 3.55 -22.94
C PRO A 258 3.02 4.73 -22.69
N ILE A 259 4.25 4.61 -23.20
CA ILE A 259 5.27 5.66 -23.11
C ILE A 259 4.91 6.80 -24.09
N LEU A 260 4.06 7.73 -23.65
CA LEU A 260 3.63 8.89 -24.46
C LEU A 260 3.40 10.14 -23.62
N ASN A 261 3.57 11.33 -24.19
CA ASN A 261 3.29 12.56 -23.43
C ASN A 261 1.79 12.67 -23.10
N GLU A 262 1.45 12.82 -21.82
CA GLU A 262 0.06 12.98 -21.35
C GLU A 262 -0.10 14.31 -20.62
N CYS A 263 -1.32 14.84 -20.62
CA CYS A 263 -1.71 16.00 -19.84
C CYS A 263 -3.05 15.69 -19.15
N PHE A 264 -3.07 15.77 -17.81
CA PHE A 264 -4.31 15.69 -17.05
C PHE A 264 -4.88 17.09 -16.85
N VAL A 265 -6.01 17.36 -17.49
CA VAL A 265 -6.67 18.66 -17.41
C VAL A 265 -7.44 18.74 -16.09
N VAL A 266 -7.01 19.66 -15.22
CA VAL A 266 -7.67 19.95 -13.93
C VAL A 266 -7.83 21.46 -13.77
N GLN A 267 -8.81 21.87 -12.98
CA GLN A 267 -9.06 23.29 -12.72
C GLN A 267 -8.11 23.80 -11.63
N THR A 268 -6.97 24.35 -12.04
CA THR A 268 -5.91 24.86 -11.15
C THR A 268 -5.28 26.12 -11.72
N GLN A 269 -4.73 26.97 -10.85
CA GLN A 269 -3.97 28.16 -11.22
C GLN A 269 -2.49 27.85 -11.51
N VAL A 270 -2.01 26.67 -11.11
CA VAL A 270 -0.62 26.25 -11.25
C VAL A 270 -0.53 24.91 -11.95
N GLN A 271 0.55 24.69 -12.69
CA GLN A 271 0.80 23.44 -13.40
C GLN A 271 1.79 22.56 -12.64
N TYR A 272 1.62 21.25 -12.73
CA TYR A 272 2.59 20.27 -12.25
C TYR A 272 3.17 19.53 -13.44
N VAL A 273 4.46 19.75 -13.69
CA VAL A 273 5.15 19.19 -14.86
C VAL A 273 6.13 18.13 -14.38
N GLY A 274 6.00 16.92 -14.91
CA GLY A 274 6.92 15.81 -14.67
C GLY A 274 7.57 15.35 -15.97
N LYS A 275 8.85 15.00 -15.90
CA LYS A 275 9.58 14.30 -16.96
C LYS A 275 10.48 13.26 -16.31
N GLY A 276 10.46 12.04 -16.85
CA GLY A 276 11.24 10.94 -16.32
C GLY A 276 11.31 9.77 -17.28
N GLY A 277 12.24 8.87 -16.99
CA GLY A 277 12.51 7.64 -17.72
C GLY A 277 13.52 6.81 -16.94
N LYS A 278 13.81 5.62 -17.45
CA LYS A 278 14.84 4.75 -16.87
C LYS A 278 16.23 5.32 -17.14
N LEU A 279 17.08 5.35 -16.11
CA LEU A 279 18.51 5.59 -16.28
C LEU A 279 19.28 4.28 -16.47
N TYR A 280 18.75 3.21 -15.86
CA TYR A 280 19.31 1.87 -15.91
C TYR A 280 18.24 0.86 -16.32
N ASP A 281 18.64 -0.13 -17.10
CA ASP A 281 17.80 -1.28 -17.42
C ASP A 281 17.82 -2.30 -16.28
N SER A 282 16.81 -3.20 -16.27
CA SER A 282 16.77 -4.30 -15.31
C SER A 282 18.06 -5.12 -15.37
N LYS A 283 18.59 -5.52 -14.20
CA LYS A 283 19.86 -6.23 -14.03
C LYS A 283 21.13 -5.40 -14.22
N GLU A 284 21.03 -4.12 -14.58
CA GLU A 284 22.19 -3.23 -14.52
C GLU A 284 22.51 -2.87 -13.06
N SER A 285 23.79 -2.72 -12.78
CA SER A 285 24.28 -2.20 -11.50
C SER A 285 24.25 -0.68 -11.53
N TYR A 286 23.72 -0.05 -10.49
CA TYR A 286 23.83 1.39 -10.30
C TYR A 286 24.68 1.72 -9.07
N SER A 287 25.34 2.88 -9.12
CA SER A 287 26.13 3.40 -8.01
C SER A 287 25.28 4.35 -7.16
N GLY A 288 25.46 4.31 -5.84
CA GLY A 288 24.90 5.33 -4.93
C GLY A 288 25.38 6.76 -5.23
N ALA A 289 26.39 6.93 -6.08
CA ALA A 289 26.77 8.25 -6.62
C ALA A 289 25.61 8.95 -7.35
N VAL A 290 24.66 8.19 -7.93
CA VAL A 290 23.47 8.75 -8.59
C VAL A 290 22.63 9.57 -7.62
N ASP A 291 22.48 9.13 -6.36
CA ASP A 291 21.74 9.87 -5.33
C ASP A 291 22.43 11.20 -4.99
N VAL A 292 23.77 11.20 -4.94
CA VAL A 292 24.57 12.41 -4.70
C VAL A 292 24.41 13.40 -5.87
N ILE A 293 24.46 12.90 -7.11
CA ILE A 293 24.27 13.71 -8.31
C ILE A 293 22.85 14.29 -8.36
N ALA A 294 21.83 13.47 -8.08
CA ALA A 294 20.44 13.91 -8.04
C ALA A 294 20.23 15.00 -6.99
N HIS A 295 20.81 14.83 -5.78
CA HIS A 295 20.77 15.85 -4.74
C HIS A 295 21.46 17.14 -5.18
N PHE A 296 22.66 17.05 -5.76
CA PHE A 296 23.41 18.21 -6.25
C PHE A 296 22.62 19.00 -7.30
N LEU A 297 22.05 18.32 -8.30
CA LEU A 297 21.20 18.94 -9.32
C LEU A 297 19.97 19.60 -8.71
N GLN A 298 19.31 18.92 -7.77
CA GLN A 298 18.13 19.43 -7.08
C GLN A 298 18.43 20.73 -6.32
N THR A 299 19.50 20.76 -5.53
CA THR A 299 19.86 21.92 -4.69
C THR A 299 20.52 23.05 -5.46
N GLY A 300 21.12 22.75 -6.62
CA GLY A 300 21.73 23.74 -7.51
C GLY A 300 20.80 24.11 -8.67
N TYR A 301 21.04 23.49 -9.84
CA TYR A 301 20.42 23.87 -11.10
C TYR A 301 18.89 23.95 -11.07
N TYR A 302 18.20 22.96 -10.48
CA TYR A 302 16.74 22.94 -10.44
C TYR A 302 16.19 24.03 -9.52
N TRP A 303 16.79 24.21 -8.35
CA TRP A 303 16.41 25.27 -7.43
C TRP A 303 16.57 26.66 -8.06
N GLU A 304 17.75 26.95 -8.63
CA GLU A 304 18.02 28.24 -9.24
C GLU A 304 17.15 28.49 -10.47
N THR A 305 17.11 27.53 -11.40
CA THR A 305 16.45 27.75 -12.69
C THR A 305 14.93 27.72 -12.55
N ILE A 306 14.38 26.70 -11.91
CA ILE A 306 12.93 26.48 -11.93
C ILE A 306 12.24 27.30 -10.83
N ARG A 307 12.80 27.33 -9.62
CA ARG A 307 12.19 28.05 -8.49
C ARG A 307 12.59 29.51 -8.43
N VAL A 308 13.88 29.85 -8.45
CA VAL A 308 14.34 31.24 -8.27
C VAL A 308 14.08 32.08 -9.51
N LEU A 309 14.51 31.63 -10.68
CA LEU A 309 14.39 32.40 -11.93
C LEU A 309 12.99 32.33 -12.55
N ASN A 310 12.34 31.16 -12.51
CA ASN A 310 11.04 30.92 -13.17
C ASN A 310 9.85 30.81 -12.21
N ASN A 311 10.04 31.16 -10.93
CA ASN A 311 8.99 31.36 -9.92
C ASN A 311 8.02 30.18 -9.69
N ALA A 312 8.46 28.94 -9.95
CA ALA A 312 7.72 27.76 -9.49
C ALA A 312 7.89 27.58 -7.98
N TYR A 313 6.86 27.06 -7.31
CA TYR A 313 6.88 26.83 -5.86
C TYR A 313 7.97 25.85 -5.42
N GLY A 314 8.23 24.82 -6.23
CA GLY A 314 9.22 23.79 -5.94
C GLY A 314 9.69 23.08 -7.20
N ALA A 315 10.91 22.56 -7.13
CA ALA A 315 11.53 21.76 -8.17
C ALA A 315 12.35 20.67 -7.48
N PHE A 316 12.19 19.43 -7.93
CA PHE A 316 12.89 18.29 -7.35
C PHE A 316 13.14 17.22 -8.40
N MET A 317 14.16 16.40 -8.13
CA MET A 317 14.47 15.19 -8.87
C MET A 317 14.29 14.03 -7.91
N VAL A 318 13.67 12.93 -8.37
CA VAL A 318 13.56 11.70 -7.60
C VAL A 318 14.20 10.60 -8.42
N TYR A 319 15.22 9.96 -7.86
CA TYR A 319 15.74 8.70 -8.36
C TYR A 319 15.13 7.57 -7.53
N MET A 320 14.66 6.51 -8.19
CA MET A 320 14.12 5.34 -7.52
C MET A 320 14.95 4.12 -7.91
N PRO A 321 15.86 3.68 -7.05
CA PRO A 321 16.84 2.70 -7.48
C PRO A 321 16.27 1.30 -7.76
N SER A 322 15.08 0.99 -7.24
CA SER A 322 14.35 -0.25 -7.53
C SER A 322 13.79 -0.32 -8.95
N ASP A 323 13.67 0.82 -9.65
CA ASP A 323 13.03 0.90 -10.97
C ASP A 323 13.98 1.20 -12.12
N GLY A 324 15.22 1.62 -11.79
CA GLY A 324 16.25 2.00 -12.76
C GLY A 324 16.14 3.43 -13.25
#